data_AF-A0A2G6G5L2-F1
#
_entry.id   AF-A0A2G6G5L2-F1
#
_cell.length_a   1.000
_cell.length_b   1.000
_cell.length_c   1.000
_cell.angle_alpha   90.00
_cell.angle_beta   90.00
_cell.angle_gamma   90.00
#
_symmetry.space_group_name_H-M   'P 1'
#
loop_
_entity.id
_entity.type
_entity.pdbx_description
1 polymer ?
#
loop_
_entity_poly.entity_id
_entity_poly.type
_entity_poly.pdbx_seq_one_letter_code
_entity_poly.pdbx_strand_id
1 'polypeptide(L)' 'LGLVLASERPVLLLDEPTAALDHQGRQEVLAALAALPAATTLVMASHDRDFLRRAGCRLLDLDVEAAAG' A
#
# COMPACT_ATOMS: atom_id res chain seq x y z
N LEU A 1 7.59 5.03 6.47
CA LEU A 1 6.22 5.55 6.66
C LEU A 1 6.24 7.06 6.38
N GLY A 2 5.57 7.52 5.31
CA GLY A 2 5.48 8.94 4.97
C GLY A 2 4.02 9.34 4.75
N LEU A 3 3.53 10.35 5.46
CA LEU A 3 2.17 10.87 5.32
C LEU A 3 2.22 12.19 4.56
N VAL A 4 1.61 12.26 3.38
CA VAL A 4 1.44 13.51 2.62
C VAL A 4 -0.02 13.90 2.69
N LEU A 5 -0.36 14.79 3.63
CA LEU A 5 -1.70 15.35 3.73
C LEU A 5 -1.84 16.53 2.77
N ALA A 6 -2.28 16.25 1.55
CA ALA A 6 -2.69 17.27 0.60
C ALA A 6 -4.12 16.97 0.09
N SER A 7 -5.05 17.89 0.36
CA SER A 7 -6.48 17.93 -0.04
C SER A 7 -7.51 17.48 1.03
N GLU A 8 -8.78 17.85 0.83
CA GLU A 8 -9.96 17.51 1.67
C GLU A 8 -10.13 16.00 1.92
N ARG A 9 -9.46 15.19 1.10
CA ARG A 9 -9.31 13.75 1.27
C ARG A 9 -7.85 13.42 1.59
N PRO A 10 -7.53 12.82 2.75
CA PRO A 10 -6.16 12.48 3.08
C PRO A 10 -5.62 11.42 2.11
N VAL A 11 -4.41 11.65 1.60
CA VAL A 11 -3.67 10.67 0.79
C VAL A 11 -2.61 10.01 1.66
N LEU A 12 -2.59 8.68 1.68
CA LEU A 12 -1.58 7.89 2.38
C LEU A 12 -0.69 7.17 1.37
N LEU A 13 0.62 7.42 1.44
CA LEU A 13 1.63 6.80 0.58
C LEU A 13 2.49 5.84 1.41
N LEU A 14 2.49 4.56 1.04
CA LEU A 14 3.26 3.54 1.75
C LEU A 14 4.25 2.85 0.81
N ASP A 15 5.53 2.94 1.14
CA ASP A 15 6.60 2.22 0.45
C ASP A 15 7.06 1.06 1.35
N GLU A 16 6.94 -0.16 0.84
CA GLU A 16 7.24 -1.42 1.52
C GLU A 16 6.70 -1.52 2.97
N PRO A 17 5.38 -1.39 3.19
CA PRO A 17 4.78 -1.22 4.53
C PRO A 17 4.87 -2.45 5.44
N THR A 18 5.27 -3.59 4.91
CA THR A 18 5.43 -4.84 5.68
C THR A 18 6.86 -5.35 5.70
N ALA A 19 7.82 -4.54 5.23
CA ALA A 19 9.23 -4.88 5.31
C ALA A 19 9.62 -5.22 6.76
N ALA A 20 10.32 -6.35 6.92
CA ALA A 20 10.77 -6.87 8.21
C ALA A 20 9.66 -7.19 9.24
N LEU A 21 8.39 -7.22 8.85
CA LEU A 21 7.30 -7.70 9.71
C LEU A 21 7.12 -9.22 9.60
N ASP A 22 6.91 -9.84 10.75
CA ASP A 22 6.46 -11.22 10.84
C ASP A 22 4.99 -11.36 10.42
N HIS A 23 4.45 -12.57 10.52
CA HIS A 23 3.07 -12.83 10.11
C HIS A 23 2.07 -11.96 10.90
N GLN A 24 2.26 -11.83 12.21
CA GLN A 24 1.34 -11.09 13.06
C GLN A 24 1.36 -9.60 12.73
N GLY A 25 2.55 -9.00 12.59
CA GLY A 25 2.69 -7.60 12.19
C GLY A 25 2.02 -7.30 10.84
N ARG A 26 2.10 -8.22 9.88
CA ARG A 26 1.37 -8.08 8.59
C ARG A 26 -0.15 -8.06 8.78
N GLN A 27 -0.70 -8.87 9.68
CA GLN A 27 -2.13 -8.86 9.98
C GLN A 27 -2.57 -7.54 10.63
N GLU A 28 -1.76 -7.01 11.54
CA GLU A 28 -2.01 -5.74 12.21
C GLU A 28 -2.03 -4.58 11.22
N VAL A 29 -1.09 -4.56 10.26
CA VAL A 29 -1.09 -3.57 9.18
C VAL A 29 -2.36 -3.70 8.34
N LEU A 30 -2.77 -4.91 7.93
CA LEU A 30 -4.00 -5.09 7.15
C LEU A 30 -5.24 -4.59 7.91
N ALA A 31 -5.33 -4.89 9.21
CA ALA A 31 -6.43 -4.40 10.05
C ALA A 31 -6.43 -2.86 10.13
N ALA A 32 -5.26 -2.24 10.27
CA ALA A 32 -5.14 -0.78 10.28
C ALA A 32 -5.55 -0.15 8.94
N LEU A 33 -5.14 -0.75 7.81
CA LEU A 33 -5.54 -0.29 6.48
C LEU A 33 -7.05 -0.42 6.25
N ALA A 34 -7.66 -1.50 6.73
CA ALA A 34 -9.10 -1.72 6.64
C ALA A 34 -9.92 -0.74 7.51
N ALA A 35 -9.32 -0.19 8.56
CA ALA A 35 -9.95 0.80 9.44
C ALA A 35 -9.79 2.25 8.96
N LEU A 36 -9.10 2.49 7.85
CA LEU A 36 -8.96 3.83 7.28
C LEU A 36 -10.33 4.41 6.90
N PRO A 37 -10.54 5.73 7.05
CA PRO A 37 -11.73 6.39 6.55
C PRO A 37 -11.94 6.10 5.06
N ALA A 38 -13.19 5.86 4.64
CA ALA A 38 -13.52 5.61 3.22
C ALA A 38 -13.14 6.77 2.29
N ALA A 39 -12.96 7.98 2.84
CA ALA A 39 -12.51 9.16 2.10
C ALA A 39 -10.98 9.17 1.87
N THR A 40 -10.22 8.28 2.50
CA THR A 40 -8.76 8.19 2.36
C THR A 40 -8.38 7.54 1.04
N THR A 41 -7.50 8.19 0.28
CA THR A 41 -6.84 7.58 -0.88
C THR A 41 -5.57 6.89 -0.40
N LEU A 42 -5.44 5.59 -0.66
CA LEU A 42 -4.23 4.82 -0.35
C LEU A 42 -3.48 4.50 -1.63
N VAL A 43 -2.18 4.80 -1.67
CA VAL A 43 -1.25 4.33 -2.69
C VAL A 43 -0.12 3.59 -2.00
N MET A 44 0.23 2.44 -2.54
CA MET A 44 1.20 1.55 -1.93
C MET A 44 2.11 0.91 -2.97
N ALA A 45 3.38 0.78 -2.64
CA ALA A 45 4.36 -0.01 -3.37
C ALA A 45 4.84 -1.16 -2.48
N SER A 46 4.82 -2.38 -3.03
CA SER A 46 5.45 -3.54 -2.41
C SER A 46 5.69 -4.63 -3.45
N HIS A 47 6.71 -5.45 -3.23
CA HIS A 47 6.92 -6.68 -3.98
C HIS A 47 6.02 -7.84 -3.50
N ASP A 48 5.36 -7.75 -2.34
CA ASP A 48 4.46 -8.78 -1.81
C ASP A 48 3.05 -8.66 -2.41
N ARG A 49 2.82 -9.36 -3.54
CA ARG A 49 1.54 -9.33 -4.27
C ARG A 49 0.37 -9.88 -3.45
N ASP A 50 0.61 -10.84 -2.55
CA ASP A 50 -0.47 -11.43 -1.76
C ASP A 50 -0.92 -10.48 -0.65
N PHE A 51 0.01 -9.77 -0.03
CA PHE A 51 -0.32 -8.67 0.88
C PHE A 51 -1.16 -7.59 0.18
N LEU A 52 -0.74 -7.13 -1.01
CA LEU A 52 -1.46 -6.10 -1.77
C LEU A 52 -2.89 -6.53 -2.15
N ARG A 53 -3.09 -7.79 -2.53
CA ARG A 53 -4.44 -8.36 -2.77
C ARG A 53 -5.30 -8.33 -1.52
N ARG A 54 -4.73 -8.74 -0.38
CA ARG A 54 -5.43 -8.79 0.90
C ARG A 54 -5.78 -7.41 1.44
N ALA A 55 -4.98 -6.39 1.11
CA ALA A 55 -5.28 -5.00 1.42
C ALA A 55 -6.47 -4.44 0.60
N GLY A 56 -6.96 -5.18 -0.40
CA GLY A 56 -8.11 -4.76 -1.23
C GLY A 56 -7.77 -3.69 -2.26
N CYS A 57 -6.49 -3.47 -2.55
CA CYS A 57 -6.04 -2.46 -3.50
C CYS A 57 -6.19 -2.94 -4.95
N ARG A 58 -6.45 -2.01 -5.86
CA ARG A 58 -6.22 -2.24 -7.30
C ARG A 58 -4.71 -2.39 -7.52
N LEU A 59 -4.31 -3.42 -8.26
CA LEU A 59 -2.91 -3.69 -8.56
C LEU A 59 -2.52 -3.07 -9.90
N LEU A 60 -1.39 -2.38 -9.91
CA LEU A 60 -0.70 -1.92 -11.11
C LEU A 60 0.69 -2.57 -11.07
N ASP A 61 0.94 -3.53 -11.96
CA ASP A 61 2.28 -4.10 -12.12
C ASP A 61 3.12 -3.11 -12.96
N LEU A 62 4.26 -2.69 -12.41
CA LEU A 62 5.22 -1.82 -13.09
C LEU A 62 6.37 -2.68 -13.62
N ASP A 63 6.20 -3.26 -14.80
CA ASP A 63 7.27 -3.98 -15.49
C ASP A 63 8.23 -2.98 -16.16
N VAL A 64 9.53 -3.18 -15.95
CA VAL A 64 10.59 -2.31 -16.52
C VAL A 64 10.82 -2.57 -18.02
N GLU A 65 10.08 -3.49 -18.65
CA GLU A 65 10.28 -3.88 -20.05
C GLU A 65 9.90 -2.81 -21.10
N ALA A 66 9.39 -1.65 -20.70
CA ALA A 66 9.06 -0.57 -21.65
C ALA A 66 10.24 0.39 -21.99
N ALA A 67 11.44 0.17 -21.45
CA ALA A 67 12.60 1.05 -21.69
C ALA A 67 13.75 0.39 -22.49
N ALA A 68 13.52 -0.78 -23.08
CA ALA A 68 14.44 -1.38 -24.05
C ALA A 68 13.88 -1.16 -25.47
N GLY A 69 14.03 0.08 -25.96
CA GLY A 69 13.98 0.39 -27.39
C GLY A 69 15.35 0.26 -28.01
#